data_AF-A0A932DMJ3-F1
#
_entry.id   AF-A0A932DMJ3-F1
#
_cell.length_a   1.000
_cell.length_b   1.000
_cell.length_c   1.000
_cell.angle_alpha   90.00
_cell.angle_beta   90.00
_cell.angle_gamma   90.00
#
_symmetry.space_group_name_H-M   'P 1'
#
loop_
_entity.id
_entity.type
_entity.pdbx_description
1 polymer ?
#
loop_
_entity_poly.entity_id
_entity_poly.type
_entity_poly.pdbx_seq_one_letter_code
_entity_poly.pdbx_strand_id
1 'polypeptide(L)'
;ITGAFIAGVALSHSSVKDEIERGIHTLTYAFFVPVFLVGIGLMANVRSLSGSDVGLTIAVCLIAILTKLIGSGAGAKLGGMTWIESLRVGLGMVSRGEVGLIVAGVGITAGVIGTNVFTVVVVMVLVTTLVTPPLLRWALREKEAPDG
;
A
#
# COMPACT_ATOMS: atom_id res chain seq x y z
N ILE A 1 -9.33 -5.58 -6.81
CA ILE A 1 -9.45 -4.13 -6.48
C ILE A 1 -9.94 -3.31 -7.69
N THR A 2 -9.23 -3.30 -8.83
CA THR A 2 -9.57 -2.44 -9.98
C THR A 2 -11.00 -2.62 -10.50
N GLY A 3 -11.50 -3.85 -10.65
CA GLY A 3 -12.88 -4.09 -11.09
C GLY A 3 -13.93 -3.51 -10.13
N ALA A 4 -13.73 -3.68 -8.82
CA ALA A 4 -14.60 -3.11 -7.79
C ALA A 4 -14.53 -1.57 -7.79
N PHE A 5 -13.35 -0.98 -8.02
CA PHE A 5 -13.19 0.47 -8.18
C PHE A 5 -13.98 0.98 -9.39
N ILE A 6 -13.83 0.35 -10.56
CA ILE A 6 -14.56 0.73 -11.78
C ILE A 6 -16.08 0.62 -11.57
N ALA A 7 -16.53 -0.49 -10.97
CA ALA A 7 -17.95 -0.67 -10.63
C ALA A 7 -18.46 0.43 -9.67
N GLY A 8 -17.67 0.76 -8.64
CA GLY A 8 -17.99 1.84 -7.72
C GLY A 8 -18.07 3.22 -8.40
N VAL A 9 -17.14 3.52 -9.31
CA VAL A 9 -17.19 4.74 -10.11
C VAL A 9 -18.42 4.76 -11.02
N ALA A 10 -18.74 3.65 -11.68
CA ALA A 10 -19.92 3.54 -12.54
C ALA A 10 -21.23 3.74 -11.76
N LEU A 11 -21.29 3.27 -10.52
CA LEU A 11 -22.46 3.40 -9.64
C LEU A 11 -22.49 4.71 -8.82
N SER A 12 -21.42 5.51 -8.84
CA SER A 12 -21.28 6.71 -8.00
C SER A 12 -22.32 7.80 -8.23
N HIS A 13 -22.98 7.80 -9.39
CA HIS A 13 -24.06 8.74 -9.74
C HIS A 13 -25.45 8.11 -9.71
N SER A 14 -25.57 6.87 -9.23
CA SER A 14 -26.87 6.18 -9.10
C SER A 14 -27.62 6.60 -7.84
N SER A 15 -28.94 6.55 -7.88
CA SER A 15 -29.81 6.82 -6.72
C SER A 15 -29.64 5.82 -5.58
N VAL A 16 -29.04 4.65 -5.85
CA VAL A 16 -28.82 3.57 -4.87
C VAL A 16 -27.45 3.62 -4.20
N LYS A 17 -26.60 4.61 -4.54
CA LYS A 17 -25.23 4.73 -4.00
C LYS A 17 -25.19 4.64 -2.47
N ASP A 18 -25.99 5.47 -1.77
CA ASP A 18 -25.91 5.58 -0.31
C ASP A 18 -26.42 4.32 0.40
N GLU A 19 -27.32 3.57 -0.23
CA GLU A 19 -27.81 2.29 0.28
C GLU A 19 -26.74 1.20 0.14
N ILE A 20 -26.11 1.12 -1.03
CA ILE A 20 -24.98 0.22 -1.29
C ILE A 20 -23.82 0.55 -0.34
N GLU A 21 -23.44 1.82 -0.22
CA GLU A 21 -22.32 2.27 0.63
C GLU A 21 -22.54 1.85 2.08
N ARG A 22 -23.72 2.12 2.66
CA ARG A 22 -24.05 1.70 4.03
C ARG A 22 -24.05 0.18 4.19
N GLY A 23 -24.60 -0.54 3.22
CA GLY A 23 -24.66 -2.02 3.25
C GLY A 23 -23.27 -2.66 3.24
N ILE A 24 -22.34 -2.13 2.45
CA ILE A 24 -20.98 -2.68 2.34
C ILE A 24 -20.02 -2.14 3.40
N HIS A 25 -20.25 -0.93 3.94
CA HIS A 25 -19.32 -0.27 4.86
C HIS A 25 -19.02 -1.13 6.08
N THR A 26 -20.06 -1.55 6.81
CA THR A 26 -19.89 -2.38 8.02
C THR A 26 -19.17 -3.68 7.70
N LEU A 27 -19.56 -4.39 6.65
CA LEU A 27 -18.92 -5.66 6.27
C LEU A 27 -17.46 -5.48 5.86
N THR A 28 -17.16 -4.40 5.13
CA THR A 28 -15.79 -4.09 4.68
C THR A 28 -14.88 -3.80 5.85
N TYR A 29 -15.27 -2.90 6.75
CA TYR A 29 -14.42 -2.47 7.86
C TYR A 29 -14.39 -3.46 9.03
N ALA A 30 -15.48 -4.18 9.28
CA ALA A 30 -15.53 -5.16 10.38
C ALA A 30 -14.92 -6.51 10.01
N PHE A 31 -14.95 -6.91 8.74
CA PHE A 31 -14.55 -8.25 8.31
C PHE A 31 -13.45 -8.25 7.24
N PHE A 32 -13.72 -7.72 6.05
CA PHE A 32 -12.80 -7.90 4.91
C PHE A 32 -11.43 -7.23 5.11
N VAL A 33 -11.41 -5.98 5.60
CA VAL A 33 -10.15 -5.25 5.82
C VAL A 33 -9.29 -5.93 6.89
N PRO A 34 -9.81 -6.25 8.10
CA PRO A 34 -9.05 -7.01 9.09
C PRO A 34 -8.56 -8.37 8.59
N VAL A 35 -9.40 -9.16 7.93
CA VAL A 35 -9.02 -10.49 7.42
C VAL A 35 -7.89 -10.39 6.38
N PHE A 36 -7.96 -9.40 5.48
CA PHE A 36 -6.90 -9.15 4.51
C PHE A 36 -5.58 -8.78 5.18
N LEU A 37 -5.59 -7.82 6.12
CA LEU A 37 -4.37 -7.38 6.80
C LEU A 37 -3.75 -8.47 7.69
N VAL A 38 -4.59 -9.22 8.43
CA VAL A 38 -4.14 -10.37 9.24
C VAL A 38 -3.58 -11.46 8.33
N GLY A 39 -4.22 -11.77 7.20
CA GLY A 39 -3.73 -12.75 6.24
C GLY A 39 -2.33 -12.42 5.73
N ILE A 40 -2.06 -11.16 5.38
CA ILE A 40 -0.70 -10.71 5.00
C ILE A 40 0.27 -10.87 6.18
N GLY A 41 -0.15 -10.49 7.39
CA GLY A 41 0.66 -10.63 8.59
C GLY A 41 1.06 -12.09 8.89
N LEU A 42 0.13 -13.04 8.72
CA LEU A 42 0.37 -14.46 8.96
C LEU A 42 1.34 -15.09 7.96
N MET A 43 1.44 -14.55 6.74
CA MET A 43 2.44 -14.99 5.76
C MET A 43 3.87 -14.54 6.13
N ALA A 44 4.02 -13.57 7.03
CA ALA A 44 5.32 -13.06 7.45
C ALA A 44 5.93 -13.94 8.54
N ASN A 45 6.95 -14.73 8.19
CA ASN A 45 7.70 -15.49 9.19
C ASN A 45 8.99 -14.76 9.58
N VAL A 46 8.87 -13.77 10.47
CA VAL A 46 10.00 -12.95 10.97
C VAL A 46 11.06 -13.80 11.67
N ARG A 47 10.69 -14.98 12.20
CA ARG A 47 11.65 -15.91 12.84
C ARG A 47 12.63 -16.55 11.86
N SER A 48 12.33 -16.50 10.57
CA SER A 48 13.21 -17.00 9.50
C SER A 48 14.32 -16.02 9.14
N LEU A 49 14.28 -14.78 9.64
CA LEU A 49 15.28 -13.76 9.36
C LEU A 49 16.51 -13.98 10.25
N SER A 50 17.64 -14.23 9.61
CA SER A 50 18.95 -14.19 10.27
C SER A 50 19.43 -12.75 10.46
N GLY A 51 20.48 -12.53 11.25
CA GLY A 51 21.02 -11.18 11.51
C GLY A 51 21.43 -10.42 10.23
N SER A 52 21.90 -11.12 9.20
CA SER A 52 22.22 -10.52 7.89
C SER A 52 20.98 -10.17 7.06
N ASP A 53 19.87 -10.89 7.24
CA ASP A 53 18.62 -10.64 6.50
C ASP A 53 17.91 -9.36 6.99
N VAL A 54 18.16 -8.94 8.24
CA VAL A 54 17.62 -7.68 8.79
C VAL A 54 18.16 -6.48 8.03
N GLY A 55 19.46 -6.46 7.74
CA GLY A 55 20.08 -5.38 6.95
C GLY A 55 19.51 -5.29 5.54
N LEU A 56 19.35 -6.45 4.88
CA LEU A 56 18.71 -6.54 3.57
C LEU A 56 17.25 -6.06 3.63
N THR A 57 16.51 -6.45 4.67
CA THR A 57 15.11 -6.04 4.86
C THR A 57 14.99 -4.53 4.95
N ILE A 58 15.79 -3.90 5.80
CA ILE A 58 15.78 -2.43 5.97
C ILE A 58 16.15 -1.74 4.65
N ALA A 59 17.19 -2.21 3.97
CA ALA A 59 17.61 -1.65 2.69
C ALA A 59 16.50 -1.75 1.64
N VAL A 60 15.86 -2.91 1.51
CA VAL A 60 14.75 -3.14 0.56
C VAL A 60 13.54 -2.27 0.90
N CYS A 61 13.19 -2.13 2.17
CA CYS A 61 12.12 -1.22 2.60
C CYS A 61 12.42 0.24 2.23
N LEU A 62 13.62 0.73 2.55
CA LEU A 62 14.02 2.11 2.24
C LEU A 62 14.02 2.35 0.73
N ILE A 63 14.60 1.43 -0.06
CA ILE A 63 14.61 1.53 -1.52
C ILE A 63 13.17 1.51 -2.05
N ALA A 64 12.30 0.62 -1.56
CA ALA A 64 10.92 0.53 -2.00
C ALA A 64 10.14 1.84 -1.76
N ILE A 65 10.35 2.47 -0.60
CA ILE A 65 9.72 3.75 -0.25
C ILE A 65 10.29 4.87 -1.12
N LEU A 66 11.61 5.05 -1.15
CA LEU A 66 12.27 6.16 -1.84
C LEU A 66 12.02 6.11 -3.35
N THR A 67 12.16 4.94 -3.97
CA THR A 67 11.94 4.79 -5.42
C THR A 67 10.49 5.10 -5.80
N LYS A 68 9.51 4.71 -4.97
CA LYS A 68 8.11 5.06 -5.23
C LYS A 68 7.82 6.52 -5.01
N LEU A 69 8.31 7.08 -3.90
CA LEU A 69 8.13 8.49 -3.57
C LEU A 69 8.71 9.40 -4.66
N ILE A 70 9.96 9.15 -5.04
CA ILE A 70 10.67 9.93 -6.05
C ILE A 70 10.12 9.63 -7.44
N GLY A 71 9.95 8.36 -7.82
CA GLY A 71 9.53 8.00 -9.17
C GLY A 71 8.12 8.50 -9.52
N SER A 72 7.14 8.24 -8.64
CA SER A 72 5.78 8.70 -8.89
C SER A 72 5.57 10.19 -8.56
N GLY A 73 6.29 10.73 -7.58
CA GLY A 73 6.28 12.17 -7.30
C GLY A 73 6.92 12.99 -8.41
N ALA A 74 8.06 12.56 -8.96
CA ALA A 74 8.67 13.19 -10.12
C ALA A 74 7.76 13.07 -11.35
N GLY A 75 7.13 11.90 -11.57
CA GLY A 75 6.14 11.73 -12.64
C GLY A 75 4.97 12.70 -12.52
N ALA A 76 4.41 12.86 -11.31
CA ALA A 76 3.37 13.84 -11.03
C ALA A 76 3.84 15.29 -11.27
N LYS A 77 5.07 15.60 -10.89
CA LYS A 77 5.67 16.93 -11.09
C LYS A 77 5.83 17.26 -12.58
N LEU A 78 6.31 16.30 -13.37
CA LEU A 78 6.41 16.41 -14.82
C LEU A 78 5.04 16.53 -15.48
N GLY A 79 4.00 15.96 -14.86
CA GLY A 79 2.60 16.12 -15.26
C GLY A 79 1.98 17.47 -14.88
N GLY A 80 2.75 18.42 -14.34
CA GLY A 80 2.29 19.78 -14.03
C GLY A 80 1.74 19.98 -12.61
N MET A 81 1.82 18.98 -11.74
CA MET A 81 1.36 19.12 -10.35
C MET A 81 2.29 20.00 -9.51
N THR A 82 1.74 20.62 -8.46
CA THR A 82 2.56 21.34 -7.46
C THR A 82 3.48 20.38 -6.71
N TRP A 83 4.48 20.89 -6.01
CA TRP A 83 5.38 20.06 -5.20
C TRP A 83 4.64 19.28 -4.11
N ILE A 84 3.64 19.90 -3.48
CA ILE A 84 2.82 19.29 -2.43
C ILE A 84 1.92 18.19 -3.01
N GLU A 85 1.26 18.45 -4.14
CA GLU A 85 0.45 17.43 -4.83
C GLU A 85 1.30 16.25 -5.30
N SER A 86 2.48 16.54 -5.87
CA SER A 86 3.44 15.53 -6.31
C SER A 86 3.91 14.65 -5.15
N LEU A 87 4.18 15.26 -3.98
CA LEU A 87 4.54 14.54 -2.76
C LEU A 87 3.39 13.63 -2.29
N ARG A 88 2.14 14.12 -2.33
CA ARG A 88 0.95 13.34 -1.95
C ARG A 88 0.75 12.13 -2.86
N VAL A 89 0.93 12.30 -4.18
CA VAL A 89 0.94 11.18 -5.13
C VAL A 89 2.05 10.19 -4.79
N GLY A 90 3.27 10.70 -4.58
CA GLY A 90 4.43 9.91 -4.17
C GLY A 90 4.16 9.03 -2.95
N LEU A 91 3.65 9.64 -1.88
CA LEU A 91 3.31 8.98 -0.62
C LEU A 91 2.16 7.98 -0.79
N GLY A 92 1.12 8.31 -1.56
CA GLY A 92 0.00 7.40 -1.82
C GLY A 92 0.43 6.13 -2.56
N MET A 93 1.48 6.21 -3.38
CA MET A 93 2.00 5.09 -4.17
C MET A 93 3.06 4.24 -3.44
N VAL A 94 3.42 4.58 -2.19
CA VAL A 94 4.38 3.81 -1.39
C VAL A 94 3.81 2.45 -1.01
N SER A 95 2.52 2.39 -0.64
CA SER A 95 1.89 1.14 -0.22
C SER A 95 2.03 0.07 -1.31
N ARG A 96 2.72 -1.02 -0.96
CA ARG A 96 2.71 -2.25 -1.76
C ARG A 96 1.63 -3.16 -1.20
N GLY A 97 1.18 -4.09 -2.02
CA GLY A 97 0.09 -4.98 -1.65
C GLY A 97 0.17 -6.32 -2.36
N GLU A 98 -1.00 -6.83 -2.73
CA GLU A 98 -1.24 -8.18 -3.20
C GLU A 98 -0.32 -8.64 -4.35
N VAL A 99 -0.12 -7.82 -5.38
CA VAL A 99 0.67 -8.22 -6.55
C VAL A 99 2.13 -8.55 -6.19
N GLY A 100 2.72 -7.83 -5.23
CA GLY A 100 4.09 -8.12 -4.77
C GLY A 100 4.18 -9.47 -4.05
N LEU A 101 3.16 -9.81 -3.27
CA LEU A 101 3.06 -11.09 -2.58
C LEU A 101 2.80 -12.24 -3.54
N ILE A 102 1.95 -12.04 -4.56
CA ILE A 102 1.71 -13.03 -5.62
C ILE A 102 3.01 -13.34 -6.36
N VAL A 103 3.75 -12.31 -6.79
CA VAL A 103 5.03 -12.51 -7.50
C VAL A 103 6.05 -13.22 -6.60
N ALA A 104 6.13 -12.87 -5.31
CA ALA A 104 6.99 -13.58 -4.37
C ALA A 104 6.57 -15.04 -4.17
N GLY A 105 5.26 -15.30 -4.08
CA GLY A 105 4.69 -16.65 -3.99
C GLY A 105 5.00 -17.51 -5.22
N VAL A 106 4.86 -16.95 -6.42
CA VAL A 106 5.28 -17.62 -7.66
C VAL A 106 6.80 -17.82 -7.67
N GLY A 107 7.58 -16.84 -7.21
CA GLY A 107 9.03 -16.93 -7.16
C GLY A 107 9.54 -18.07 -6.27
N ILE A 108 8.95 -18.24 -5.08
CA ILE A 108 9.39 -19.29 -4.15
C ILE A 108 8.93 -20.67 -4.61
N THR A 109 7.74 -20.79 -5.19
CA THR A 109 7.23 -22.05 -5.74
C THR A 109 7.97 -22.49 -7.00
N ALA A 110 8.43 -21.54 -7.82
CA ALA A 110 9.29 -21.80 -8.98
C ALA A 110 10.77 -22.04 -8.59
N GLY A 111 11.14 -21.94 -7.30
CA GLY A 111 12.51 -22.08 -6.83
C GLY A 111 13.45 -20.93 -7.24
N VAL A 112 12.89 -19.80 -7.70
CA VAL A 112 13.66 -18.61 -8.15
C VAL A 112 14.14 -17.78 -6.96
N ILE A 113 13.39 -17.77 -5.86
CA ILE A 113 13.77 -17.08 -4.61
C ILE A 113 13.74 -18.03 -3.43
N GLY A 114 14.62 -17.79 -2.45
CA GLY A 114 14.63 -18.51 -1.18
C GLY A 114 13.59 -18.00 -0.18
N THR A 115 13.34 -18.79 0.86
CA THR A 115 12.42 -18.46 1.97
C THR A 115 12.77 -17.15 2.68
N ASN A 116 14.07 -16.82 2.75
CA ASN A 116 14.54 -15.56 3.32
C ASN A 116 14.07 -14.36 2.48
N VAL A 117 14.24 -14.39 1.16
CA VAL A 117 13.80 -13.33 0.24
C VAL A 117 12.28 -13.20 0.25
N PHE A 118 11.55 -14.31 0.27
CA PHE A 118 10.10 -14.29 0.44
C PHE A 118 9.71 -13.54 1.72
N THR A 119 10.34 -13.88 2.85
CA THR A 119 10.09 -13.21 4.13
C THR A 119 10.41 -11.72 4.06
N VAL A 120 11.54 -11.33 3.47
CA VAL A 120 11.92 -9.91 3.24
C VAL A 120 10.83 -9.17 2.46
N VAL A 121 10.30 -9.76 1.39
CA VAL A 121 9.25 -9.16 0.57
C VAL A 121 7.95 -8.99 1.37
N VAL A 122 7.54 -9.99 2.15
CA VAL A 122 6.35 -9.89 3.00
C VAL A 122 6.52 -8.77 4.04
N VAL A 123 7.68 -8.68 4.70
CA VAL A 123 7.96 -7.61 5.66
C VAL A 123 7.96 -6.24 4.98
N MET A 124 8.54 -6.12 3.79
CA MET A 124 8.50 -4.87 3.02
C MET A 124 7.07 -4.46 2.68
N VAL A 125 6.22 -5.40 2.25
CA VAL A 125 4.80 -5.14 1.99
C VAL A 125 4.13 -4.63 3.28
N LEU A 126 4.28 -5.34 4.40
CA LEU A 126 3.73 -4.91 5.69
C LEU A 126 4.18 -3.51 6.11
N VAL A 127 5.49 -3.24 6.09
CA VAL A 127 6.06 -1.95 6.49
C VAL A 127 5.54 -0.84 5.60
N THR A 128 5.58 -1.01 4.27
CA THR A 128 5.10 0.02 3.33
C THR A 128 3.60 0.26 3.45
N THR A 129 2.78 -0.79 3.68
CA THR A 129 1.34 -0.64 3.93
C THR A 129 1.06 0.12 5.23
N LEU A 130 1.78 -0.17 6.32
CA LEU A 130 1.54 0.45 7.63
C LEU A 130 2.07 1.90 7.70
N VAL A 131 3.17 2.20 7.01
CA VAL A 131 3.78 3.54 7.01
C VAL A 131 3.01 4.53 6.12
N THR A 132 2.31 4.04 5.10
CA THR A 132 1.62 4.92 4.13
C THR A 132 0.52 5.80 4.78
N PRO A 133 -0.44 5.28 5.58
CA PRO A 133 -1.50 6.11 6.14
C PRO A 133 -1.02 7.24 7.06
N PRO A 134 -0.06 7.03 8.00
CA PRO A 134 0.51 8.12 8.79
C PRO A 134 1.18 9.20 7.93
N LEU A 135 2.00 8.80 6.95
CA LEU A 135 2.68 9.75 6.06
C LEU A 135 1.69 10.56 5.23
N LEU A 136 0.65 9.90 4.71
CA LEU A 136 -0.36 10.56 3.90
C LEU A 136 -1.21 11.52 4.74
N ARG A 137 -1.58 11.15 5.98
CA ARG A 137 -2.26 12.04 6.93
C ARG A 137 -1.42 13.28 7.24
N TRP A 138 -0.12 13.13 7.39
CA TRP A 138 0.80 14.26 7.58
C TRP A 138 0.82 15.18 6.35
N ALA A 139 1.00 14.63 5.15
CA ALA A 139 1.07 15.43 3.92
C ALA A 139 -0.27 16.09 3.51
N LEU A 140 -1.40 15.54 3.95
CA LEU A 140 -2.74 16.09 3.70
C LEU A 140 -3.14 17.17 4.72
N ARG A 141 -2.50 17.23 5.89
CA ARG A 141 -2.82 18.18 6.97
C ARG A 141 -2.55 19.65 6.63
N GLU A 142 -1.77 19.93 5.59
CA GLU A 142 -1.39 21.30 5.19
C GLU A 142 -2.50 22.08 4.43
N LYS A 143 -3.78 21.82 4.72
CA LYS A 143 -4.92 22.60 4.17
C LYS A 143 -6.05 22.77 5.19
N GLU A 144 -5.69 23.05 6.43
CA GLU A 144 -6.57 23.72 7.42
C GLU A 144 -5.89 25.03 7.83
N ALA A 145 -5.76 25.97 6.88
CA ALA A 145 -5.62 27.38 7.23
C ALA A 145 -7.05 27.86 7.61
N PRO A 146 -7.23 28.54 8.75
CA PRO A 146 -8.55 28.91 9.26
C PRO A 146 -9.27 29.81 8.25
N ASP A 147 -10.52 29.44 7.94
CA ASP A 147 -11.47 30.36 7.31
C ASP A 147 -11.56 31.62 8.18
N GLY A 148 -11.45 32.78 7.54
CA GLY A 148 -11.30 34.10 8.18
C GLY A 148 -12.49 34.59 8.99
#